data_AF-A0A6I6HJL0-F1
#
_entry.id   AF-A0A6I6HJL0-F1
#
_cell.length_a   1.000
_cell.length_b   1.000
_cell.length_c   1.000
_cell.angle_alpha   90.00
_cell.angle_beta   90.00
_cell.angle_gamma   90.00
#
_symmetry.space_group_name_H-M   'P 1'
#
loop_
_entity.id
_entity.type
_entity.pdbx_description
1 polymer ?
#
loop_
_entity_poly.entity_id
_entity_poly.type
_entity_poly.pdbx_seq_one_letter_code
_entity_poly.pdbx_strand_id
1 'polypeptide(L)'
;MSEFAPRNARLEWASLFAAEWTRLAGGRADHEFLIDQGLSLVRVVGDRQPADVARQHFENTPEPEQLVRDPETNFTALAAEVGIIKPGERLDQMHIEFAHGIAELCAAVGDGYGDSASANAGRHIRALYGPV
;
A
#
# COMPACT_ATOMS: atom_id res chain seq x y z
N MET A 1 6.05 10.14 -31.06
CA MET A 1 5.96 11.41 -30.29
C MET A 1 5.47 11.05 -28.90
N SER A 2 6.36 11.00 -27.91
CA SER A 2 6.00 10.66 -26.53
C SER A 2 5.58 11.95 -25.83
N GLU A 3 4.27 12.21 -25.85
CA GLU A 3 3.70 13.38 -25.18
C GLU A 3 3.39 12.97 -23.73
N PHE A 4 4.40 13.14 -22.91
CA PHE A 4 4.32 12.97 -21.47
C PHE A 4 3.27 13.94 -20.92
N ALA A 5 2.10 13.43 -20.52
CA ALA A 5 1.06 14.23 -19.89
C ALA A 5 1.65 15.06 -18.72
N PRO A 6 1.22 16.34 -18.54
CA PRO A 6 1.67 17.19 -17.44
C PRO A 6 1.53 16.49 -16.08
N ARG A 7 2.39 16.81 -15.12
CA ARG A 7 2.39 16.19 -13.77
C ARG A 7 0.99 16.16 -13.14
N ASN A 8 0.20 17.21 -13.34
CA ASN A 8 -1.15 17.33 -12.81
C ASN A 8 -2.13 16.34 -13.47
N ALA A 9 -2.03 16.14 -14.79
CA ALA A 9 -2.88 15.20 -15.52
C ALA A 9 -2.60 13.74 -15.13
N ARG A 10 -1.34 13.41 -14.78
CA ARG A 10 -1.00 12.06 -14.28
C ARG A 10 -1.54 11.80 -12.89
N LEU A 11 -1.46 12.81 -12.02
CA LEU A 11 -2.01 12.69 -10.68
C LEU A 11 -3.53 12.55 -10.74
N GLU A 12 -4.21 13.35 -11.57
CA GLU A 12 -5.65 13.25 -11.81
C GLU A 12 -6.04 11.86 -12.32
N TRP A 13 -5.32 11.34 -13.32
CA TRP A 13 -5.54 9.98 -13.83
C TRP A 13 -5.39 8.93 -12.72
N ALA A 14 -4.32 9.01 -11.92
CA ALA A 14 -4.06 8.08 -10.83
C ALA A 14 -5.13 8.15 -9.73
N SER A 15 -5.59 9.35 -9.38
CA SER A 15 -6.69 9.55 -8.42
C SER A 15 -7.99 8.93 -8.91
N LEU A 16 -8.33 9.07 -10.19
CA LEU A 16 -9.53 8.47 -10.78
C LEU A 16 -9.43 6.94 -10.83
N PHE A 17 -8.26 6.40 -11.16
CA PHE A 17 -7.97 4.97 -11.07
C PHE A 17 -8.18 4.44 -9.64
N ALA A 18 -7.56 5.09 -8.65
CA ALA A 18 -7.64 4.68 -7.25
C ALA A 18 -9.07 4.76 -6.70
N ALA A 19 -9.83 5.80 -7.07
CA ALA A 19 -11.22 5.97 -6.66
C ALA A 19 -12.12 4.86 -7.22
N GLU A 20 -12.00 4.52 -8.50
CA GLU A 20 -12.79 3.43 -9.10
C GLU A 20 -12.41 2.08 -8.49
N TRP A 21 -11.12 1.82 -8.28
CA TRP A 21 -10.66 0.58 -7.66
C TRP A 21 -11.19 0.44 -6.23
N THR A 22 -11.09 1.50 -5.42
CA THR A 22 -11.62 1.55 -4.05
C THR A 22 -13.14 1.30 -4.03
N ARG A 23 -13.87 1.85 -5.01
CA ARG A 23 -15.31 1.62 -5.17
C ARG A 23 -15.62 0.15 -5.49
N LEU A 24 -14.86 -0.48 -6.39
CA LEU A 24 -15.00 -1.91 -6.72
C LEU A 24 -14.72 -2.80 -5.51
N ALA A 25 -13.76 -2.42 -4.66
CA ALA A 25 -13.44 -3.09 -3.40
C ALA A 25 -14.48 -2.88 -2.28
N GLY A 26 -15.50 -2.05 -2.49
CA GLY A 26 -16.44 -1.67 -1.44
C GLY A 26 -15.78 -0.88 -0.30
N GLY A 27 -14.74 -0.10 -0.62
CA GLY A 27 -13.97 0.68 0.37
C GLY A 27 -12.85 -0.10 1.06
N ARG A 28 -12.69 -1.39 0.78
CA ARG A 28 -11.67 -2.26 1.40
C ARG A 28 -10.40 -2.26 0.56
N ALA A 29 -9.74 -1.10 0.50
CA ALA A 29 -8.48 -0.92 -0.20
C ALA A 29 -7.69 0.26 0.39
N ASP A 30 -6.35 0.17 0.39
CA ASP A 30 -5.52 1.34 0.65
C ASP A 30 -5.51 2.29 -0.56
N HIS A 31 -6.16 3.44 -0.38
CA HIS A 31 -6.30 4.44 -1.43
C HIS A 31 -4.97 5.09 -1.82
N GLU A 32 -4.08 5.32 -0.86
CA GLU A 32 -2.77 5.95 -1.11
C GLU A 32 -1.87 5.00 -1.91
N PHE A 33 -1.87 3.72 -1.54
CA PHE A 33 -1.18 2.67 -2.29
C PHE A 33 -1.68 2.58 -3.74
N LEU A 34 -2.99 2.69 -3.95
CA LEU A 34 -3.59 2.67 -5.28
C LEU A 34 -3.25 3.93 -6.10
N ILE A 35 -3.07 5.10 -5.47
CA ILE A 35 -2.56 6.30 -6.16
C ILE A 35 -1.14 6.05 -6.68
N ASP A 36 -0.26 5.48 -5.85
CA ASP A 36 1.12 5.18 -6.25
C ASP A 36 1.18 4.14 -7.39
N GLN A 37 0.33 3.12 -7.34
CA GLN A 37 0.16 2.20 -8.46
C GLN A 37 -0.36 2.91 -9.71
N GLY A 38 -1.37 3.78 -9.58
CA GLY A 38 -1.91 4.58 -10.68
C GLY A 38 -0.85 5.45 -11.36
N LEU A 39 0.04 6.07 -10.59
CA LEU A 39 1.17 6.86 -11.09
C LEU A 39 2.21 6.04 -11.87
N SER A 40 2.28 4.73 -11.60
CA SER A 40 3.11 3.80 -12.36
C SER A 40 2.39 3.36 -13.64
N LEU A 41 1.11 3.00 -13.55
CA LEU A 41 0.30 2.52 -14.66
C LEU A 41 0.07 3.58 -15.74
N VAL A 42 -0.17 4.85 -15.36
CA VAL A 42 -0.41 5.95 -16.31
C VAL A 42 0.73 6.14 -17.31
N ARG A 43 1.94 5.68 -17.00
CA ARG A 43 3.10 5.74 -17.91
C ARG A 43 3.00 4.77 -19.08
N VAL A 44 2.21 3.71 -18.93
CA VAL A 44 2.06 2.62 -19.90
C VAL A 44 0.68 2.65 -20.57
N VAL A 45 -0.36 2.97 -19.80
CA VAL A 45 -1.77 2.89 -20.23
C VAL A 45 -2.53 4.21 -20.05
N GLY A 46 -1.83 5.34 -19.96
CA GLY A 46 -2.43 6.66 -19.69
C GLY A 46 -3.34 7.20 -20.79
N ASP A 47 -3.33 6.57 -21.98
CA ASP A 47 -4.26 6.83 -23.08
C ASP A 47 -5.65 6.18 -22.86
N ARG A 48 -5.73 5.20 -21.95
CA ARG A 48 -6.98 4.51 -21.59
C ARG A 48 -7.72 5.25 -20.48
N GLN A 49 -9.03 5.06 -20.42
CA GLN A 49 -9.86 5.55 -19.33
C GLN A 49 -9.42 4.92 -17.99
N PRO A 50 -9.15 5.73 -16.94
CA PRO A 50 -8.69 5.21 -15.64
C PRO A 50 -9.62 4.15 -15.05
N ALA A 51 -10.94 4.33 -15.23
CA ALA A 51 -11.94 3.40 -14.70
C ALA A 51 -11.89 2.01 -15.37
N ASP A 52 -11.63 1.95 -16.68
CA ASP A 52 -11.51 0.66 -17.39
C ASP A 52 -10.21 -0.06 -17.01
N VAL A 53 -9.13 0.69 -16.80
CA VAL A 53 -7.88 0.13 -16.26
C VAL A 53 -8.08 -0.35 -14.83
N ALA A 54 -8.78 0.41 -13.97
CA ALA A 54 -9.08 0.00 -12.60
C ALA A 54 -9.88 -1.31 -12.55
N ARG A 55 -10.90 -1.46 -13.40
CA ARG A 55 -11.70 -2.69 -13.50
C ARG A 55 -10.86 -3.90 -13.93
N GLN A 56 -10.09 -3.74 -15.00
CA GLN A 56 -9.20 -4.80 -15.47
C GLN A 56 -8.14 -5.14 -14.41
N HIS A 57 -7.59 -4.14 -13.72
CA HIS A 57 -6.61 -4.35 -12.66
C HIS A 57 -7.23 -5.13 -11.50
N PHE A 58 -8.41 -4.71 -11.04
CA PHE A 58 -9.17 -5.36 -9.97
C PHE A 58 -9.44 -6.84 -10.26
N GLU A 59 -9.86 -7.19 -11.48
CA GLU A 59 -10.10 -8.58 -11.90
C GLU A 59 -8.84 -9.47 -11.84
N ASN A 60 -7.65 -8.87 -11.93
CA ASN A 60 -6.37 -9.58 -11.97
C ASN A 60 -5.56 -9.45 -10.66
N THR A 61 -6.11 -8.80 -9.62
CA THR A 61 -5.42 -8.54 -8.34
C THR A 61 -5.90 -9.52 -7.26
N PRO A 62 -5.05 -9.90 -6.28
CA PRO A 62 -5.48 -10.61 -5.07
C PRO A 62 -6.66 -9.93 -4.33
N GLU A 63 -7.26 -10.64 -3.37
CA GLU A 63 -8.44 -10.19 -2.64
C GLU A 63 -8.25 -8.76 -2.09
N PRO A 64 -9.23 -7.85 -2.27
CA PRO A 64 -9.06 -6.44 -1.92
C PRO A 64 -8.69 -6.17 -0.46
N GLU A 65 -9.15 -7.04 0.43
CA GLU A 65 -8.87 -7.00 1.87
C GLU A 65 -7.37 -7.07 2.17
N GLN A 66 -6.59 -7.74 1.31
CA GLN A 66 -5.13 -7.84 1.42
C GLN A 66 -4.41 -6.55 1.05
N LEU A 67 -5.10 -5.61 0.39
CA LEU A 67 -4.57 -4.28 0.07
C LEU A 67 -4.92 -3.24 1.13
N VAL A 68 -5.70 -3.57 2.16
CA VAL A 68 -5.94 -2.68 3.28
C VAL A 68 -4.73 -2.75 4.21
N ARG A 69 -4.12 -1.58 4.47
CA ARG A 69 -3.04 -1.47 5.44
C ARG A 69 -3.62 -1.55 6.86
N ASP A 70 -3.38 -2.68 7.51
CA ASP A 70 -3.77 -2.91 8.91
C ASP A 70 -2.59 -3.53 9.71
N PRO A 71 -1.59 -2.70 10.06
CA PRO A 71 -0.40 -3.17 10.75
C PRO A 71 -0.73 -3.66 12.17
N GLU A 72 -1.69 -3.05 12.86
CA GLU A 72 -2.07 -3.44 14.22
C GLU A 72 -2.69 -4.84 14.27
N THR A 73 -3.59 -5.17 13.33
CA THR A 73 -4.14 -6.53 13.22
C THR A 73 -3.03 -7.53 12.91
N ASN A 74 -2.09 -7.19 12.02
CA ASN A 74 -0.96 -8.07 11.70
C ASN A 74 -0.05 -8.30 12.93
N PHE A 75 0.25 -7.25 13.70
CA PHE A 75 1.03 -7.38 14.94
C PHE A 75 0.30 -8.21 15.98
N THR A 76 -1.01 -7.99 16.14
CA THR A 76 -1.85 -8.74 17.08
C THR A 76 -1.92 -10.23 16.70
N ALA A 77 -2.07 -10.54 15.42
CA ALA A 77 -2.06 -11.91 14.92
C ALA A 77 -0.71 -12.60 15.20
N LEU A 78 0.41 -11.93 14.91
CA LEU A 78 1.75 -12.45 15.18
C LEU A 78 1.97 -12.66 16.69
N ALA A 79 1.55 -11.71 17.53
CA ALA A 79 1.68 -11.81 18.99
C ALA A 79 0.89 -13.00 19.55
N ALA A 80 -0.30 -13.28 18.99
CA ALA A 80 -1.07 -14.46 19.34
C ALA A 80 -0.40 -15.75 18.87
N GLU A 81 0.16 -15.77 17.65
CA GLU A 81 0.88 -16.91 17.10
C GLU A 81 2.09 -17.32 17.96
N VAL A 82 2.87 -16.34 18.44
CA VAL A 82 4.06 -16.60 19.27
C VAL A 82 3.75 -16.72 20.77
N GLY A 83 2.48 -16.59 21.17
CA GLY A 83 2.02 -16.80 22.55
C GLY A 83 2.33 -15.65 23.53
N ILE A 84 2.57 -14.43 23.02
CA ILE A 84 2.67 -13.23 23.86
C ILE A 84 1.29 -12.87 24.44
N ILE A 85 0.24 -13.04 23.62
CA ILE A 85 -1.16 -12.85 24.00
C ILE A 85 -1.98 -14.08 23.62
N LYS A 86 -3.20 -14.20 24.16
CA LYS A 86 -4.15 -15.22 23.69
C LYS A 86 -4.86 -14.79 22.40
N PRO A 87 -5.34 -15.74 21.58
CA PRO A 87 -6.20 -15.41 20.44
C PRO A 87 -7.42 -14.56 20.87
N GLY A 88 -7.61 -13.43 20.20
CA GLY A 88 -8.70 -12.48 20.49
C GLY A 88 -8.40 -11.45 21.58
N GLU A 89 -7.25 -11.52 22.26
CA GLU A 89 -6.76 -10.41 23.07
C GLU A 89 -6.20 -9.29 22.18
N ARG A 90 -6.19 -8.06 22.68
CA ARG A 90 -5.60 -6.91 21.98
C ARG A 90 -4.23 -6.62 22.56
N LEU A 91 -3.30 -6.18 21.72
CA LEU A 91 -2.05 -5.58 22.19
C LEU A 91 -2.36 -4.26 22.90
N ASP A 92 -1.63 -3.98 23.98
CA ASP A 92 -1.62 -2.65 24.56
C ASP A 92 -0.75 -1.69 23.73
N GLN A 93 -0.86 -0.40 24.02
CA GLN A 93 -0.17 0.66 23.30
C GLN A 93 1.36 0.50 23.32
N MET A 94 1.95 0.04 24.42
CA MET A 94 3.40 -0.12 24.53
C MET A 94 3.90 -1.24 23.61
N HIS A 95 3.14 -2.33 23.47
CA HIS A 95 3.48 -3.41 22.54
C HIS A 95 3.34 -2.97 21.07
N ILE A 96 2.32 -2.19 20.74
CA ILE A 96 2.14 -1.62 19.39
C ILE A 96 3.30 -0.68 19.03
N GLU A 97 3.67 0.23 19.94
CA GLU A 97 4.81 1.13 19.74
C GLU A 97 6.12 0.37 19.57
N PHE A 98 6.34 -0.68 20.36
CA PHE A 98 7.50 -1.55 20.21
C PHE A 98 7.52 -2.24 18.84
N ALA A 99 6.39 -2.79 18.39
CA ALA A 99 6.29 -3.43 17.08
C ALA A 99 6.55 -2.46 15.92
N HIS A 100 6.03 -1.24 15.98
CA HIS A 100 6.37 -0.18 15.03
C HIS A 100 7.86 0.18 15.07
N GLY A 101 8.47 0.23 16.25
CA GLY A 101 9.92 0.42 16.39
C GLY A 101 10.73 -0.67 15.69
N ILE A 102 10.32 -1.93 15.80
CA ILE A 102 10.95 -3.04 15.06
C ILE A 102 10.77 -2.88 13.55
N ALA A 103 9.56 -2.55 13.09
CA ALA A 103 9.29 -2.29 11.68
C ALA A 103 10.17 -1.15 11.13
N GLU A 104 10.36 -0.09 11.91
CA GLU A 104 11.22 1.04 11.55
C GLU A 104 12.71 0.64 11.49
N LEU A 105 13.19 -0.19 12.42
CA LEU A 105 14.56 -0.72 12.36
C LEU A 105 14.80 -1.55 11.09
N CYS A 106 13.84 -2.40 10.72
CA CYS A 106 13.88 -3.15 9.47
C CYS A 106 13.85 -2.22 8.24
N ALA A 107 13.01 -1.18 8.29
CA ALA A 107 12.93 -0.20 7.22
C ALA A 107 14.24 0.58 7.05
N ALA A 108 14.89 0.98 8.14
CA ALA A 108 16.18 1.67 8.12
C ALA A 108 17.29 0.81 7.48
N VAL A 109 17.29 -0.51 7.71
CA VAL A 109 18.18 -1.42 6.98
C VAL A 109 17.84 -1.40 5.48
N GLY A 110 16.56 -1.48 5.15
CA GLY A 110 16.06 -1.43 3.76
C GLY A 110 16.36 -0.11 3.04
N ASP A 111 16.56 0.99 3.76
CA ASP A 111 16.94 2.28 3.16
C ASP A 111 18.32 2.24 2.49
N GLY A 112 19.22 1.39 2.99
CA GLY A 112 20.54 1.15 2.39
C GLY A 112 20.51 0.32 1.10
N TYR A 113 19.37 -0.30 0.78
CA TYR A 113 19.18 -1.15 -0.39
C TYR A 113 18.14 -0.54 -1.34
N GLY A 114 18.59 0.37 -2.21
CA GLY A 114 17.75 0.98 -3.24
C GLY A 114 18.55 1.68 -4.35
N ASP A 115 18.06 1.57 -5.58
CA ASP A 115 18.44 2.42 -6.70
C ASP A 115 17.63 3.73 -6.62
N SER A 116 18.26 4.87 -6.91
CA SER A 116 17.63 6.19 -7.12
C SER A 116 16.35 6.21 -7.99
N ALA A 117 16.12 5.19 -8.80
CA ALA A 117 14.99 5.04 -9.72
C ALA A 117 13.83 4.18 -9.19
N SER A 118 14.01 3.39 -8.11
CA SER A 118 12.98 2.50 -7.54
C SER A 118 12.68 2.81 -6.08
N ALA A 119 11.45 2.57 -5.63
CA ALA A 119 11.14 2.59 -4.19
C ALA A 119 12.10 1.62 -3.47
N ASN A 120 12.80 2.11 -2.43
CA ASN A 120 13.70 1.27 -1.64
C ASN A 120 12.89 0.35 -0.71
N ALA A 121 13.51 -0.74 -0.25
CA ALA A 121 12.85 -1.70 0.64
C ALA A 121 12.34 -1.04 1.93
N GLY A 122 13.04 -0.01 2.41
CA GLY A 122 12.63 0.76 3.60
C GLY A 122 11.30 1.47 3.44
N ARG A 123 11.06 2.13 2.31
CA ARG A 123 9.76 2.74 1.99
C ARG A 123 8.65 1.70 1.91
N HIS A 124 8.93 0.53 1.34
CA HIS A 124 7.95 -0.52 1.25
C HIS A 124 7.55 -1.08 2.63
N ILE A 125 8.53 -1.30 3.51
CA ILE A 125 8.26 -1.75 4.89
C ILE A 125 7.42 -0.71 5.63
N ARG A 126 7.76 0.58 5.54
CA ARG A 126 6.96 1.66 6.16
C ARG A 126 5.56 1.72 5.58
N ALA A 127 5.41 1.53 4.28
CA ALA A 127 4.10 1.47 3.62
C ALA A 127 3.23 0.31 4.13
N LEU A 128 3.81 -0.79 4.63
CA LEU A 128 3.02 -1.92 5.15
C LEU A 128 2.84 -1.88 6.68
N TYR A 129 3.88 -1.51 7.41
CA TYR A 129 3.97 -1.71 8.87
C TYR A 129 4.25 -0.45 9.68
N GLY A 130 4.41 0.70 9.03
CA GLY A 130 4.49 1.97 9.73
C GLY A 130 3.17 2.33 10.43
N PRO A 131 3.15 3.40 11.24
CA PRO A 131 1.92 3.97 11.79
C PRO A 131 0.97 4.41 10.66
N VAL A 132 -0.34 4.29 10.89
CA VAL A 132 -1.42 4.82 10.03
C VAL A 132 -1.74 6.25 10.44
#